data_AF-A0A6J4V040-F1
#
_entry.id   AF-A0A6J4V040-F1
#
_cell.length_a   1.000
_cell.length_b   1.000
_cell.length_c   1.000
_cell.angle_alpha   90.00
_cell.angle_beta   90.00
_cell.angle_gamma   90.00
#
_symmetry.space_group_name_H-M   'P 1'
#
loop_
_entity.id
_entity.type
_entity.pdbx_description
1 polymer ?
#
loop_
_entity_poly.entity_id
_entity_poly.type
_entity_poly.pdbx_seq_one_letter_code
_entity_poly.pdbx_strand_id
1 'polypeptide(L)'
;MAVVLVLLLGVGSGIAYLRGFVPSVPSFGLGRDSGDETAAVTATATGTMPNVGGAGTATETVTIYGAVCPADYAGKDYFADCYDTPAAGAGYTLAVGESRLPDSGVAVAGEDGLVAPTGADELEPGTVVLQAIAPNEVVGSGGFSVPAAVCTSDDGRTVELSMRDSEAGGQLFAFDLRAGEDLRCDVYFVPLTVGSEAG
;
A
#
# COMPACT_ATOMS: atom_id res chain seq x y z
N MET A 1 -37.59 -29.14 -33.64
CA MET A 1 -36.88 -27.86 -33.83
C MET A 1 -37.83 -26.74 -33.45
N ALA A 2 -37.62 -26.12 -32.28
CA ALA A 2 -38.34 -24.94 -31.84
C ALA A 2 -37.29 -23.96 -31.33
N VAL A 3 -37.15 -22.81 -32.00
CA VAL A 3 -36.23 -21.74 -31.64
C VAL A 3 -37.00 -20.79 -30.74
N VAL A 4 -36.61 -20.71 -29.47
CA VAL A 4 -37.14 -19.74 -28.52
C VAL A 4 -36.18 -18.55 -28.49
N LEU A 5 -36.63 -17.44 -29.07
CA LEU A 5 -35.95 -16.16 -29.07
C LEU A 5 -36.33 -15.42 -27.77
N VAL A 6 -35.39 -15.32 -26.83
CA VAL A 6 -35.56 -14.51 -25.62
C VAL A 6 -34.88 -13.16 -25.84
N LEU A 7 -35.69 -12.13 -26.07
CA LEU A 7 -35.29 -10.73 -25.96
C LEU A 7 -35.18 -10.37 -24.47
N LEU A 8 -33.98 -10.05 -24.00
CA LEU A 8 -33.78 -9.36 -22.72
C LEU A 8 -33.40 -7.91 -23.03
N LEU A 9 -34.38 -7.03 -22.79
CA LEU A 9 -34.22 -5.58 -22.78
C LEU A 9 -33.45 -5.16 -21.52
N GLY A 10 -32.68 -4.09 -21.68
CA GLY A 10 -31.65 -3.67 -20.74
C GLY A 10 -32.15 -3.22 -19.38
N VAL A 11 -31.27 -3.39 -18.40
CA VAL A 11 -31.32 -2.71 -17.11
C VAL A 11 -30.00 -1.98 -16.98
N GLY A 12 -30.06 -0.66 -16.85
CA GLY A 12 -28.90 0.22 -16.83
C GLY A 12 -28.02 -0.02 -15.61
N SER A 13 -26.72 -0.15 -15.86
CA SER A 13 -25.69 -0.16 -14.83
C SER A 13 -25.55 1.23 -14.21
N GLY A 14 -26.25 1.45 -13.10
CA GLY A 14 -25.95 2.54 -12.19
C GLY A 14 -24.68 2.18 -11.40
N ILE A 15 -23.55 2.75 -11.79
CA ILE A 15 -22.31 2.71 -11.00
C ILE A 15 -22.55 3.56 -9.74
N ALA A 16 -22.83 2.89 -8.62
CA ALA A 16 -22.86 3.52 -7.32
C ALA A 16 -21.42 3.79 -6.88
N TYR A 17 -21.00 5.04 -7.00
CA TYR A 17 -19.79 5.55 -6.33
C TYR A 17 -19.97 5.40 -4.82
N LEU A 18 -19.29 4.42 -4.22
CA LEU A 18 -19.09 4.36 -2.78
C LEU A 18 -18.19 5.53 -2.38
N ARG A 19 -18.81 6.58 -1.83
CA ARG A 19 -18.09 7.70 -1.24
C ARG A 19 -17.37 7.24 0.03
N GLY A 20 -16.07 7.47 0.03
CA GLY A 20 -15.09 7.34 1.12
C GLY A 20 -15.63 7.16 2.52
N PHE A 21 -15.43 5.96 3.05
CA PHE A 21 -15.35 5.72 4.47
C PHE A 21 -13.88 5.90 4.87
N VAL A 22 -13.53 7.09 5.38
CA VAL A 22 -12.21 7.34 5.97
C VAL A 22 -12.31 6.93 7.44
N PRO A 23 -11.66 5.85 7.90
CA PRO A 23 -11.65 5.53 9.32
C PRO A 23 -10.92 6.64 10.07
N SER A 24 -11.60 7.24 11.05
CA SER A 24 -11.05 8.25 11.94
C SER A 24 -9.96 7.64 12.83
N VAL A 25 -8.71 7.99 12.55
CA VAL A 25 -7.54 7.60 13.35
C VAL A 25 -7.52 8.43 14.65
N PRO A 26 -7.29 7.83 15.83
CA PRO A 26 -7.18 8.58 17.08
C PRO A 26 -5.94 9.48 17.05
N SER A 27 -6.15 10.78 17.32
CA SER A 27 -5.10 11.78 17.39
C SER A 27 -4.26 11.62 18.67
N PHE A 28 -2.99 11.25 18.54
CA PHE A 28 -2.05 11.27 19.67
C PHE A 28 -1.54 12.70 19.88
N GLY A 29 -2.00 13.34 20.96
CA GLY A 29 -1.53 14.66 21.38
C GLY A 29 -0.17 14.57 22.06
N LEU A 30 0.90 14.98 21.37
CA LEU A 30 2.20 15.22 22.01
C LEU A 30 2.20 16.62 22.63
N GLY A 31 1.96 16.67 23.94
CA GLY A 31 2.20 17.86 24.76
C GLY A 31 3.70 18.13 24.84
N ARG A 32 4.15 19.23 24.23
CA ARG A 32 5.53 19.71 24.29
C ARG A 32 5.59 20.81 25.35
N ASP A 33 5.94 20.43 26.58
CA ASP A 33 6.31 21.38 27.62
C ASP A 33 7.56 22.15 27.20
N SER A 34 7.47 23.47 27.36
CA SER A 34 8.47 24.45 26.98
C SER A 34 9.18 24.93 28.25
N GLY A 35 10.50 24.82 28.26
CA GLY A 35 11.33 25.37 29.31
C GLY A 35 12.81 25.32 28.94
N ASP A 36 13.46 26.48 29.12
CA ASP A 36 14.91 26.70 29.27
C ASP A 36 15.74 27.21 28.06
N GLU A 37 15.69 28.53 27.93
CA GLU A 37 16.78 29.53 27.89
C GLU A 37 18.16 29.22 27.25
N THR A 38 18.41 29.95 26.14
CA THR A 38 19.64 30.68 25.76
C THR A 38 21.03 30.02 25.77
N ALA A 39 21.61 29.93 24.56
CA ALA A 39 22.89 30.59 24.26
C ALA A 39 22.97 30.87 22.74
N ALA A 40 22.78 32.12 22.34
CA ALA A 40 23.06 32.56 20.98
C ALA A 40 24.57 32.75 20.81
N VAL A 41 25.25 31.77 20.21
CA VAL A 41 26.63 31.92 19.74
C VAL A 41 26.59 32.51 18.33
N THR A 42 26.84 33.81 18.20
CA THR A 42 27.04 34.45 16.91
C THR A 42 28.48 34.17 16.45
N ALA A 43 28.67 33.13 15.65
CA ALA A 43 29.92 32.89 14.94
C ALA A 43 29.87 33.59 13.58
N THR A 44 30.56 34.72 13.44
CA THR A 44 30.81 35.35 12.14
C THR A 44 31.92 34.58 11.42
N ALA A 45 31.53 33.58 10.63
CA ALA A 45 32.45 32.87 9.74
C ALA A 45 32.47 33.57 8.37
N THR A 46 33.41 34.50 8.18
CA THR A 46 33.76 35.03 6.85
C THR A 46 34.69 34.04 6.17
N GLY A 47 34.14 32.87 5.84
CA GLY A 47 34.82 31.85 5.03
C GLY A 47 33.94 31.57 3.83
N THR A 48 34.45 31.82 2.63
CA THR A 48 33.86 31.31 1.40
C THR A 48 33.83 29.79 1.51
N MET A 49 32.69 29.24 1.95
CA MET A 49 32.48 27.81 1.94
C MET A 49 32.46 27.36 0.48
N PRO A 50 33.29 26.38 0.08
CA PRO A 50 33.09 25.74 -1.21
C PRO A 50 31.66 25.22 -1.23
N ASN A 51 30.92 25.58 -2.26
CA ASN A 51 29.59 25.06 -2.52
C ASN A 51 29.75 23.58 -2.87
N VAL A 52 29.90 22.73 -1.85
CA VAL A 52 29.74 21.29 -1.98
C VAL A 52 28.24 21.08 -2.08
N GLY A 53 27.71 21.29 -3.28
CA GLY A 53 26.41 20.78 -3.68
C GLY A 53 26.48 19.27 -3.68
N GLY A 54 26.56 18.67 -2.50
CA GLY A 54 26.05 17.33 -2.29
C GLY A 54 24.55 17.46 -2.44
N ALA A 55 24.05 17.20 -3.65
CA ALA A 55 22.70 16.70 -3.79
C ALA A 55 22.66 15.41 -2.95
N GLY A 56 22.39 15.55 -1.65
CA GLY A 56 21.89 14.44 -0.87
C GLY A 56 20.58 14.09 -1.56
N THR A 57 20.63 13.09 -2.42
CA THR A 57 19.44 12.44 -2.95
C THR A 57 18.68 12.03 -1.70
N ALA A 58 17.61 12.76 -1.39
CA ALA A 58 16.68 12.27 -0.41
C ALA A 58 16.26 10.89 -0.94
N THR A 59 16.59 9.85 -0.20
CA THR A 59 16.25 8.47 -0.55
C THR A 59 14.89 8.22 0.05
N GLU A 60 13.87 8.16 -0.80
CA GLU A 60 12.52 7.82 -0.40
C GLU A 60 12.43 6.31 -0.16
N THR A 61 11.82 5.91 0.95
CA THR A 61 11.63 4.50 1.29
C THR A 61 10.15 4.10 1.28
N VAL A 62 9.87 2.88 0.84
CA VAL A 62 8.55 2.26 0.98
C VAL A 62 8.68 0.98 1.79
N THR A 63 8.08 0.98 2.98
CA THR A 63 7.95 -0.22 3.82
C THR A 63 6.55 -0.79 3.68
N ILE A 64 6.45 -2.10 3.49
CA ILE A 64 5.18 -2.79 3.34
C ILE A 64 4.98 -3.75 4.50
N TYR A 65 3.79 -3.70 5.10
CA TYR A 65 3.29 -4.70 6.02
C TYR A 65 2.13 -5.45 5.37
N GLY A 66 2.24 -6.76 5.27
CA GLY A 66 1.16 -7.63 4.78
C GLY A 66 0.41 -8.29 5.92
N ALA A 67 -0.92 -8.35 5.81
CA ALA A 67 -1.80 -9.09 6.71
C ALA A 67 -2.80 -9.96 5.94
N VAL A 68 -3.12 -11.14 6.46
CA VAL A 68 -4.16 -12.03 5.91
C VAL A 68 -5.40 -11.93 6.77
N CYS A 69 -6.53 -11.60 6.15
CA CYS A 69 -7.77 -11.46 6.90
C CYS A 69 -8.48 -12.81 7.03
N PRO A 70 -9.17 -13.08 8.15
CA PRO A 70 -9.97 -14.28 8.30
C PRO A 70 -11.18 -14.26 7.35
N ALA A 71 -11.51 -15.42 6.77
CA ALA A 71 -12.61 -15.56 5.81
C ALA A 71 -14.00 -15.42 6.45
N ASP A 72 -14.17 -15.96 7.66
CA ASP A 72 -15.44 -15.99 8.39
C ASP A 72 -15.43 -15.02 9.57
N TYR A 73 -15.09 -13.76 9.32
CA TYR A 73 -14.96 -12.79 10.39
C TYR A 73 -16.32 -12.37 10.97
N ALA A 74 -16.48 -12.59 12.29
CA ALA A 74 -17.68 -12.22 13.04
C ALA A 74 -17.43 -11.16 14.14
N GLY A 75 -16.21 -10.61 14.20
CA GLY A 75 -15.82 -9.58 15.17
C GLY A 75 -16.31 -8.18 14.78
N LYS A 76 -15.85 -7.17 15.52
CA LYS A 76 -16.27 -5.76 15.33
C LYS A 76 -15.27 -4.92 14.54
N ASP A 77 -13.98 -5.27 14.59
CA ASP A 77 -12.88 -4.46 14.08
C ASP A 77 -12.05 -5.25 13.07
N TYR A 78 -12.66 -5.55 11.91
CA TYR A 78 -12.11 -6.47 10.90
C TYR A 78 -10.66 -6.19 10.51
N PHE A 79 -10.33 -4.93 10.22
CA PHE A 79 -8.98 -4.57 9.79
C PHE A 79 -7.96 -4.62 10.93
N ALA A 80 -8.37 -4.30 12.17
CA ALA A 80 -7.48 -4.40 13.32
C ALA A 80 -7.14 -5.86 13.62
N ASP A 81 -8.14 -6.73 13.63
CA ASP A 81 -7.93 -8.17 13.87
C ASP A 81 -7.19 -8.84 12.70
N CYS A 82 -7.38 -8.35 11.48
CA CYS A 82 -6.59 -8.78 10.32
C CYS A 82 -5.11 -8.39 10.50
N TYR A 83 -4.84 -7.19 11.02
CA TYR A 83 -3.48 -6.69 11.29
C TYR A 83 -2.67 -7.58 12.24
N ASP A 84 -3.32 -8.37 13.08
CA ASP A 84 -2.62 -9.29 14.00
C ASP A 84 -2.20 -10.60 13.33
N THR A 85 -2.48 -10.77 12.03
CA THR A 85 -2.18 -12.00 11.26
C THR A 85 -1.24 -11.69 10.08
N PRO A 86 0.08 -11.67 10.29
CA PRO A 86 1.04 -11.32 9.26
C PRO A 86 0.96 -12.25 8.03
N ALA A 87 1.05 -11.66 6.83
CA ALA A 87 1.01 -12.36 5.56
C ALA A 87 2.38 -12.90 5.15
N ALA A 88 2.93 -13.80 5.97
CA ALA A 88 4.20 -14.46 5.67
C ALA A 88 4.14 -15.17 4.30
N GLY A 89 5.16 -14.94 3.46
CA GLY A 89 5.21 -15.49 2.11
C GLY A 89 4.46 -14.69 1.04
N ALA A 90 3.79 -13.58 1.38
CA ALA A 90 3.23 -12.66 0.39
C ALA A 90 4.35 -12.05 -0.48
N GLY A 91 4.08 -11.92 -1.78
CA GLY A 91 5.01 -11.35 -2.75
C GLY A 91 4.68 -9.90 -3.08
N TYR A 92 5.71 -9.05 -3.19
CA TYR A 92 5.57 -7.64 -3.53
C TYR A 92 6.61 -7.20 -4.54
N THR A 93 6.18 -6.40 -5.50
CA THR A 93 7.05 -5.77 -6.50
C THR A 93 6.72 -4.28 -6.57
N LEU A 94 7.74 -3.44 -6.58
CA LEU A 94 7.62 -1.99 -6.76
C LEU A 94 8.26 -1.55 -8.08
N ALA A 95 7.62 -0.59 -8.73
CA ALA A 95 8.07 0.05 -9.97
C ALA A 95 7.93 1.55 -9.85
N VAL A 96 8.89 2.31 -10.39
CA VAL A 96 8.70 3.75 -10.63
C VAL A 96 8.29 3.94 -12.10
N GLY A 97 7.27 4.78 -12.32
CA GLY A 97 6.72 5.11 -13.62
C GLY A 97 5.48 4.30 -14.02
N GLU A 98 4.77 4.79 -15.03
CA GLU A 98 3.45 4.28 -15.42
C GLU A 98 3.46 2.99 -16.25
N SER A 99 4.63 2.54 -16.72
CA SER A 99 4.68 1.76 -17.98
C SER A 99 4.88 0.25 -17.86
N ARG A 100 5.21 -0.31 -16.69
CA ARG A 100 5.14 -1.75 -16.39
C ARG A 100 5.79 -2.01 -15.03
N LEU A 101 5.35 -3.06 -14.37
CA LEU A 101 6.16 -3.65 -13.31
C LEU A 101 7.50 -4.06 -13.93
N PRO A 102 8.62 -3.72 -13.32
CA PRO A 102 9.91 -4.20 -13.76
C PRO A 102 9.91 -5.73 -13.72
N ASP A 103 10.74 -6.36 -14.56
CA ASP A 103 11.14 -7.76 -14.37
C ASP A 103 11.96 -7.95 -13.07
N SER A 104 12.04 -6.93 -12.21
CA SER A 104 12.79 -6.98 -10.97
C SER A 104 12.10 -7.91 -9.97
N GLY A 105 12.93 -8.56 -9.17
CA GLY A 105 12.53 -9.68 -8.34
C GLY A 105 11.41 -9.33 -7.36
N VAL A 106 10.57 -10.33 -7.12
CA VAL A 106 9.54 -10.28 -6.08
C VAL A 106 10.23 -10.30 -4.72
N ALA A 107 9.95 -9.30 -3.89
CA ALA A 107 10.30 -9.33 -2.48
C ALA A 107 9.24 -10.11 -1.72
N VAL A 108 9.66 -11.00 -0.82
CA VAL A 108 8.76 -11.88 -0.08
C VAL A 108 8.73 -11.47 1.38
N ALA A 109 7.54 -11.26 1.94
CA ALA A 109 7.37 -10.91 3.35
C ALA A 109 7.84 -12.02 4.28
N GLY A 110 8.53 -11.61 5.34
CA GLY A 110 8.98 -12.49 6.42
C GLY A 110 7.85 -12.98 7.32
N GLU A 111 8.19 -13.70 8.39
CA GLU A 111 7.22 -14.21 9.37
C GLU A 111 6.47 -13.10 10.10
N ASP A 112 7.06 -11.90 10.18
CA ASP A 112 6.47 -10.70 10.74
C ASP A 112 5.61 -9.92 9.73
N GLY A 113 5.47 -10.40 8.49
CA GLY A 113 4.69 -9.75 7.43
C GLY A 113 5.33 -8.47 6.88
N LEU A 114 6.51 -8.09 7.36
CA LEU A 114 7.23 -6.91 6.90
C LEU A 114 8.09 -7.24 5.69
N VAL A 115 8.17 -6.29 4.77
CA VAL A 115 9.11 -6.32 3.66
C VAL A 115 9.50 -4.90 3.26
N ALA A 116 10.78 -4.72 2.98
CA ALA A 116 11.29 -3.60 2.22
C ALA A 116 11.65 -4.12 0.82
N PRO A 117 10.83 -3.87 -0.21
CA PRO A 117 11.09 -4.45 -1.52
C PRO A 117 12.44 -4.01 -2.06
N THR A 118 13.16 -4.92 -2.72
CA THR A 118 14.48 -4.59 -3.30
C THR A 118 14.35 -3.43 -4.30
N GLY A 119 15.16 -2.39 -4.14
CA GLY A 119 15.06 -1.16 -4.94
C GLY A 119 14.11 -0.11 -4.35
N ALA A 120 13.49 -0.38 -3.19
CA ALA A 120 12.71 0.60 -2.45
C ALA A 120 13.57 1.64 -1.70
N ASP A 121 14.89 1.43 -1.57
CA ASP A 121 15.80 2.34 -0.84
C ASP A 121 16.25 3.54 -1.68
N GLU A 122 15.90 3.59 -2.96
CA GLU A 122 16.29 4.64 -3.92
C GLU A 122 15.15 4.90 -4.93
N LEU A 123 13.91 5.07 -4.44
CA LEU A 123 12.78 5.33 -5.32
C LEU A 123 12.74 6.80 -5.73
N GLU A 124 12.92 7.09 -7.01
CA GLU A 124 12.73 8.47 -7.49
C GLU A 124 11.27 8.93 -7.28
N PRO A 125 11.06 10.21 -6.91
CA PRO A 125 9.72 10.78 -6.78
C PRO A 125 8.92 10.66 -8.07
N GLY A 126 7.63 10.35 -7.94
CA GLY A 126 6.73 10.16 -9.07
C GLY A 126 5.68 9.08 -8.81
N THR A 127 5.02 8.65 -9.87
CA THR A 127 4.03 7.56 -9.76
C THR A 127 4.74 6.24 -9.55
N VAL A 128 4.46 5.60 -8.42
CA VAL A 128 4.92 4.27 -8.06
C VAL A 128 3.79 3.27 -8.28
N VAL A 129 4.12 2.09 -8.80
CA VAL A 129 3.20 0.97 -8.92
C VAL A 129 3.66 -0.15 -7.99
N LEU A 130 2.76 -0.54 -7.08
CA LEU A 130 2.89 -1.69 -6.19
C LEU A 130 2.05 -2.85 -6.71
N GLN A 131 2.70 -3.98 -6.99
CA GLN A 131 2.01 -5.26 -7.13
C GLN A 131 2.04 -6.01 -5.80
N ALA A 132 0.87 -6.47 -5.36
CA ALA A 132 0.74 -7.40 -4.25
C ALA A 132 0.23 -8.76 -4.74
N ILE A 133 0.93 -9.82 -4.36
CA ILE A 133 0.62 -11.22 -4.69
C ILE A 133 0.37 -11.95 -3.37
N ALA A 134 -0.78 -12.60 -3.27
CA ALA A 134 -1.19 -13.26 -2.04
C ALA A 134 -0.28 -14.46 -1.71
N PRO A 135 -0.03 -14.77 -0.41
CA PRO A 135 0.86 -15.88 -0.02
C PRO A 135 0.48 -17.23 -0.65
N ASN A 136 -0.81 -17.49 -0.75
CA ASN A 136 -1.37 -18.74 -1.24
C ASN A 136 -1.37 -18.85 -2.78
N GLU A 137 -1.26 -17.73 -3.50
CA GLU A 137 -1.03 -17.69 -4.95
C GLU A 137 0.42 -18.05 -5.29
N VAL A 138 1.38 -17.69 -4.44
CA VAL A 138 2.79 -18.10 -4.57
C VAL A 138 2.94 -19.62 -4.50
N VAL A 139 2.11 -20.29 -3.68
CA VAL A 139 2.14 -21.75 -3.50
C VAL A 139 1.05 -22.52 -4.27
N GLY A 140 0.26 -21.86 -5.13
CA GLY A 140 -0.74 -22.50 -5.99
C GLY A 140 -1.97 -23.07 -5.28
N SER A 141 -2.26 -22.62 -4.06
CA SER A 141 -3.34 -23.12 -3.22
C SER A 141 -4.61 -22.26 -3.32
N GLY A 142 -5.24 -22.29 -4.51
CA GLY A 142 -6.66 -22.05 -4.87
C GLY A 142 -7.58 -21.08 -4.11
N GLY A 143 -7.12 -20.30 -3.13
CA GLY A 143 -7.88 -19.25 -2.47
C GLY A 143 -7.62 -17.94 -3.20
N PHE A 144 -8.67 -17.26 -3.62
CA PHE A 144 -8.53 -15.90 -4.12
C PHE A 144 -8.66 -14.96 -2.94
N SER A 145 -7.67 -14.12 -2.71
CA SER A 145 -7.82 -12.97 -1.83
C SER A 145 -7.67 -11.71 -2.65
N VAL A 146 -8.59 -10.75 -2.47
CA VAL A 146 -8.41 -9.42 -3.05
C VAL A 146 -7.60 -8.61 -2.05
N PRO A 147 -6.38 -8.19 -2.41
CA PRO A 147 -5.65 -7.28 -1.54
C PRO A 147 -6.35 -5.92 -1.53
N ALA A 148 -6.44 -5.32 -0.35
CA ALA A 148 -6.70 -3.91 -0.15
C ALA A 148 -5.44 -3.28 0.43
N ALA A 149 -5.15 -2.03 0.11
CA ALA A 149 -3.95 -1.36 0.61
C ALA A 149 -4.31 0.01 1.20
N VAL A 150 -3.58 0.39 2.24
CA VAL A 150 -3.58 1.74 2.82
C VAL A 150 -2.14 2.17 2.97
N CYS A 151 -1.75 3.28 2.33
CA CYS A 151 -0.42 3.84 2.48
C CYS A 151 -0.50 5.16 3.26
N THR A 152 0.41 5.33 4.21
CA THR A 152 0.52 6.53 5.04
C THR A 152 1.96 7.02 5.01
N SER A 153 2.16 8.31 4.83
CA SER A 153 3.48 8.94 4.94
C SER A 153 3.91 9.10 6.40
N ASP A 154 5.19 9.35 6.61
CA ASP A 154 5.80 9.65 7.90
C ASP A 154 5.14 10.84 8.63
N ASP A 155 4.63 11.82 7.89
CA ASP A 155 3.85 12.96 8.42
C ASP A 155 2.39 12.60 8.81
N GLY A 156 1.98 11.35 8.62
CA GLY A 156 0.66 10.83 8.98
C GLY A 156 -0.43 11.05 7.93
N ARG A 157 -0.10 11.56 6.75
CA ARG A 157 -1.07 11.73 5.66
C ARG A 157 -1.35 10.41 4.95
N THR A 158 -2.63 10.10 4.74
CA THR A 158 -3.03 8.98 3.89
C THR A 158 -2.79 9.31 2.42
N VAL A 159 -2.18 8.38 1.69
CA VAL A 159 -1.92 8.47 0.25
C VAL A 159 -3.10 7.86 -0.51
N GLU A 160 -3.56 8.55 -1.54
CA GLU A 160 -4.62 8.03 -2.42
C GLU A 160 -4.06 6.95 -3.34
N LEU A 161 -4.72 5.79 -3.35
CA LEU A 161 -4.32 4.62 -4.14
C LEU A 161 -5.30 4.42 -5.30
N SER A 162 -4.77 4.31 -6.51
CA SER A 162 -5.53 3.95 -7.70
C SER A 162 -5.32 2.47 -8.03
N MET A 163 -6.38 1.68 -8.01
CA MET A 163 -6.32 0.28 -8.46
C MET A 163 -6.16 0.22 -9.98
N ARG A 164 -5.30 -0.69 -10.46
CA ARG A 164 -5.09 -0.97 -11.89
C ARG A 164 -5.41 -2.43 -12.17
N ASP A 165 -5.92 -2.72 -13.36
CA ASP A 165 -6.12 -4.09 -13.80
C ASP A 165 -4.75 -4.77 -14.01
N SER A 166 -4.60 -5.99 -13.48
CA SER A 166 -3.40 -6.82 -13.68
C SER A 166 -3.71 -7.96 -14.64
N GLU A 167 -2.90 -8.08 -15.70
CA GLU A 167 -2.89 -9.28 -16.56
C GLU A 167 -1.96 -10.38 -16.00
N ALA A 168 -1.12 -10.05 -15.03
CA ALA A 168 0.00 -10.87 -14.56
C ALA A 168 -0.24 -11.55 -13.20
N GLY A 169 -1.49 -11.62 -12.74
CA GLY A 169 -1.84 -12.06 -11.39
C GLY A 169 -1.59 -10.98 -10.32
N GLY A 170 -2.11 -11.22 -9.12
CA GLY A 170 -2.12 -10.22 -8.04
C GLY A 170 -2.95 -8.97 -8.37
N GLN A 171 -2.83 -7.96 -7.51
CA GLN A 171 -3.45 -6.64 -7.69
C GLN A 171 -2.39 -5.57 -7.82
N LEU A 172 -2.69 -4.58 -8.66
CA LEU A 172 -1.85 -3.40 -8.85
C LEU A 172 -2.46 -2.18 -8.17
N PHE A 173 -1.64 -1.46 -7.42
CA PHE A 173 -1.94 -0.18 -6.81
C PHE A 173 -0.95 0.86 -7.35
N ALA A 174 -1.44 2.00 -7.81
CA ALA A 174 -0.63 3.13 -8.20
C ALA A 174 -0.83 4.29 -7.23
N PHE A 175 0.25 4.97 -6.86
CA PHE A 175 0.23 6.16 -6.01
C PHE A 175 1.39 7.10 -6.36
N ASP A 176 1.27 8.37 -5.99
CA ASP A 176 2.36 9.35 -6.19
C ASP A 176 3.21 9.46 -4.92
N LEU A 177 4.51 9.21 -5.07
CA LEU A 177 5.55 9.38 -4.06
C LEU A 177 6.20 10.76 -4.21
N ARG A 178 6.28 11.53 -3.13
CA ARG A 178 6.90 12.85 -3.14
C ARG A 178 8.38 12.78 -2.80
N ALA A 179 9.11 13.82 -3.19
CA ALA A 179 10.52 13.95 -2.84
C ALA A 179 10.74 14.02 -1.32
N GLY A 180 11.63 13.18 -0.81
CA GLY A 180 11.97 13.02 0.61
C GLY A 180 10.85 12.47 1.47
N GLU A 181 9.89 11.76 0.88
CA GLU A 181 8.79 11.13 1.61
C GLU A 181 9.06 9.65 1.84
N ASP A 182 8.89 9.21 3.08
CA ASP A 182 8.86 7.79 3.44
C ASP A 182 7.42 7.33 3.58
N LEU A 183 7.08 6.18 2.98
CA LEU A 183 5.74 5.60 3.04
C LEU A 183 5.74 4.26 3.76
N ARG A 184 4.73 4.07 4.60
CA ARG A 184 4.31 2.78 5.14
C ARG A 184 3.02 2.35 4.46
N CYS A 185 3.02 1.19 3.82
CA CYS A 185 1.83 0.60 3.22
C CYS A 185 1.41 -0.65 3.99
N ASP A 186 0.18 -0.67 4.49
CA ASP A 186 -0.44 -1.85 5.07
C ASP A 186 -1.34 -2.50 4.00
N VAL A 187 -1.04 -3.75 3.62
CA VAL A 187 -1.74 -4.53 2.59
C VAL A 187 -2.49 -5.68 3.26
N TYR A 188 -3.79 -5.73 3.04
CA TYR A 188 -4.72 -6.68 3.63
C TYR A 188 -5.23 -7.64 2.58
N PHE A 189 -4.89 -8.93 2.67
CA PHE A 189 -5.41 -9.98 1.80
C PHE A 189 -6.76 -10.46 2.31
N VAL A 190 -7.83 -9.93 1.71
CA VAL A 190 -9.21 -10.27 2.08
C VAL A 190 -9.66 -11.51 1.32
N PRO A 191 -9.98 -12.63 1.98
CA PRO A 191 -10.47 -13.82 1.29
C PRO A 191 -11.76 -13.51 0.55
N LEU A 192 -11.83 -13.89 -0.73
CA LEU A 192 -13.09 -13.97 -1.42
C LEU A 192 -13.82 -15.20 -0.89
N THR A 193 -14.80 -14.99 -0.02
CA THR A 193 -15.82 -16.01 0.19
C THR A 193 -16.54 -16.17 -1.15
N VAL A 194 -16.11 -17.13 -1.96
CA VAL A 194 -16.96 -17.64 -3.03
C VAL A 194 -18.20 -18.12 -2.32
N GLY A 195 -19.31 -17.41 -2.49
CA GLY A 195 -20.58 -17.83 -1.93
C GLY A 195 -20.76 -19.27 -2.35
N SER A 196 -20.64 -20.20 -1.40
CA SER A 196 -21.12 -21.56 -1.62
C SER A 196 -22.60 -21.37 -1.89
N GLU A 197 -22.99 -21.38 -3.15
CA GLU A 197 -24.40 -21.39 -3.52
C GLU A 197 -25.01 -22.54 -2.72
N ALA A 198 -25.87 -22.19 -1.77
CA ALA A 198 -26.63 -23.14 -1.00
C ALA A 198 -27.53 -23.89 -1.99
N GLY A 199 -27.05 -25.06 -2.44
CA GLY A 199 -27.78 -26.04 -3.24
C GLY A 199 -28.28 -27.18 -2.36
#